data_AF-A0A3Q4GX29-F1
#
_entry.id   AF-A0A3Q4GX29-F1
#
_cell.length_a   1.000
_cell.length_b   1.000
_cell.length_c   1.000
_cell.angle_alpha   90.00
_cell.angle_beta   90.00
_cell.angle_gamma   90.00
#
_symmetry.space_group_name_H-M   'P 1'
#
loop_
_entity.id
_entity.type
_entity.pdbx_description
1 polymer ?
#
loop_
_entity_poly.entity_id
_entity_poly.type
_entity_poly.pdbx_seq_one_letter_code
_entity_poly.pdbx_strand_id
1 'polypeptide(L)'
;MYCFVLFLVFLKNTNGVNFYNILTQSSDEKLTSSAGLDFISLQKHRHIRPLHSQSLSQLMNGPIRKKLGIIPDNVTWGGQADEVFTNMAQDFMKPVVDIVDQLLTAGVKVTVYNGQLDLIVDTMGQELWVKQLKWEGIRNFNELKWTPLDDPATPGVTGAFCKTFKNFAFYWILKAGHMIPSDQGPMALQMLKMITQQA
;
A
#
# COMPACT_ATOMS: atom_id res chain seq x y z
N MET A 1 10.83 -12.95 -4.12
CA MET A 1 11.75 -12.87 -5.27
C MET A 1 11.03 -12.45 -6.56
N TYR A 2 9.91 -13.07 -6.96
CA TYR A 2 9.22 -12.71 -8.22
C TYR A 2 8.63 -11.29 -8.27
N CYS A 3 7.98 -10.80 -7.21
CA CYS A 3 7.44 -9.43 -7.15
C CYS A 3 8.56 -8.36 -7.28
N PHE A 4 9.72 -8.60 -6.65
CA PHE A 4 10.88 -7.68 -6.68
C PHE A 4 11.71 -7.74 -7.96
N VAL A 5 11.77 -8.89 -8.64
CA VAL A 5 12.42 -8.98 -9.96
C VAL A 5 11.56 -8.28 -11.02
N LEU A 6 10.23 -8.44 -10.94
CA LEU A 6 9.28 -7.76 -11.83
C LEU A 6 9.40 -6.24 -11.73
N PHE A 7 9.54 -5.72 -10.51
CA PHE A 7 9.76 -4.31 -10.21
C PHE A 7 10.95 -3.69 -10.98
N LEU A 8 12.14 -4.30 -10.89
CA LEU A 8 13.34 -3.78 -11.56
C LEU A 8 13.32 -3.94 -13.07
N VAL A 9 12.70 -5.01 -13.58
CA VAL A 9 12.49 -5.18 -15.01
C VAL A 9 11.56 -4.08 -15.51
N PHE A 10 10.47 -3.79 -14.82
CA PHE A 10 9.52 -2.78 -15.26
C PHE A 10 10.18 -1.40 -15.31
N LEU A 11 10.76 -0.91 -14.21
CA LEU A 11 11.36 0.42 -14.14
C LEU A 11 12.48 0.68 -15.17
N LYS A 12 13.34 -0.32 -15.40
CA LYS A 12 14.41 -0.22 -16.41
C LYS A 12 13.86 -0.16 -17.83
N ASN A 13 12.71 -0.80 -18.07
CA ASN A 13 12.10 -0.89 -19.40
C ASN A 13 10.96 0.12 -19.63
N THR A 14 10.51 0.84 -18.59
CA THR A 14 9.39 1.80 -18.66
C THR A 14 9.80 3.26 -18.46
N ASN A 15 11.09 3.58 -18.57
CA ASN A 15 11.57 4.96 -18.50
C ASN A 15 11.18 5.69 -17.19
N GLY A 16 11.22 4.98 -16.06
CA GLY A 16 11.03 5.60 -14.73
C GLY A 16 9.57 5.76 -14.27
N VAL A 17 8.62 4.98 -14.79
CA VAL A 17 7.24 4.93 -14.25
C VAL A 17 7.27 4.62 -12.75
N ASN A 18 6.62 5.46 -11.95
CA ASN A 18 6.52 5.22 -10.51
C ASN A 18 5.62 4.01 -10.22
N PHE A 19 6.19 3.03 -9.54
CA PHE A 19 5.56 1.74 -9.29
C PHE A 19 4.54 1.77 -8.13
N TYR A 20 4.59 2.81 -7.28
CA TYR A 20 3.58 3.05 -6.25
C TYR A 20 2.37 3.82 -6.80
N ASN A 21 2.54 4.62 -7.85
CA ASN A 21 1.44 5.30 -8.54
C ASN A 21 1.90 5.66 -9.95
N ILE A 22 1.38 4.94 -10.95
CA ILE A 22 1.83 5.05 -12.35
C ILE A 22 1.64 6.42 -12.98
N LEU A 23 0.76 7.26 -12.41
CA LEU A 23 0.48 8.61 -12.91
C LEU A 23 1.44 9.66 -12.34
N THR A 24 2.16 9.34 -11.27
CA THR A 24 3.14 10.25 -10.69
C THR A 24 4.46 10.11 -11.44
N GLN A 25 4.79 11.12 -12.24
CA GLN A 25 6.12 11.24 -12.83
C GLN A 25 7.01 11.98 -11.82
N SER A 26 8.00 11.31 -11.26
CA SER A 26 9.01 11.97 -10.43
C SER A 26 9.89 12.84 -11.32
N SER A 27 9.76 14.16 -11.23
CA SER A 27 10.58 15.10 -12.00
C SER A 27 12.00 15.31 -11.46
N ASP A 28 12.31 14.82 -10.25
CA ASP A 28 13.33 15.50 -9.43
C ASP A 28 14.60 14.71 -9.06
N GLU A 29 14.84 13.51 -9.56
CA GLU A 29 16.16 12.88 -9.30
C GLU A 29 16.81 12.36 -10.59
N LYS A 30 17.78 13.13 -11.09
CA LYS A 30 18.81 12.63 -12.01
C LYS A 30 19.37 11.32 -11.44
N LEU A 31 19.04 10.24 -12.15
CA LEU A 31 19.56 8.89 -11.98
C LEU A 31 21.10 8.92 -11.95
N THR A 32 21.68 9.02 -10.76
CA THR A 32 23.11 8.79 -10.58
C THR A 32 23.31 7.31 -10.34
N SER A 33 24.06 6.68 -11.24
CA SER A 33 24.40 5.26 -11.18
C SER A 33 25.24 4.99 -9.94
N SER A 34 24.65 4.42 -8.90
CA SER A 34 25.36 3.93 -7.72
C SER A 34 25.95 2.55 -8.01
N ALA A 35 27.14 2.54 -8.62
CA ALA A 35 27.96 1.35 -8.71
C ALA A 35 28.34 0.88 -7.30
N GLY A 36 28.08 -0.39 -6.99
CA GLY A 36 28.53 -1.05 -5.74
C GLY A 36 27.49 -1.22 -4.62
N LEU A 37 26.22 -0.84 -4.83
CA LEU A 37 25.16 -1.10 -3.85
C LEU A 37 24.53 -2.49 -4.07
N ASP A 38 24.25 -3.20 -2.98
CA ASP A 38 23.49 -4.45 -3.01
C ASP A 38 22.08 -4.24 -3.61
N PHE A 39 21.52 -5.29 -4.19
CA PHE A 39 20.23 -5.30 -4.87
C PHE A 39 19.10 -4.75 -3.99
N ILE A 40 19.13 -5.02 -2.68
CA ILE A 40 18.16 -4.48 -1.72
C ILE A 40 18.39 -2.99 -1.47
N SER A 41 19.66 -2.57 -1.29
CA SER A 41 20.02 -1.17 -1.07
C SER A 41 19.64 -0.27 -2.27
N LEU A 42 19.78 -0.80 -3.50
CA LEU A 42 19.35 -0.11 -4.72
C LEU A 42 17.83 0.09 -4.80
N GLN A 43 17.05 -0.88 -4.33
CA GLN A 43 15.59 -0.79 -4.28
C GLN A 43 15.14 0.28 -3.28
N LYS A 44 15.73 0.32 -2.09
CA LYS A 44 15.43 1.37 -1.10
C LYS A 44 15.67 2.77 -1.67
N HIS A 45 16.82 2.95 -2.32
CA HIS A 45 17.29 4.26 -2.75
C HIS A 45 16.39 4.90 -3.82
N ARG A 46 15.74 4.10 -4.66
CA ARG A 46 14.93 4.60 -5.78
C ARG A 46 13.45 4.73 -5.47
N HIS A 47 12.96 4.04 -4.44
CA HIS A 47 11.53 3.79 -4.26
C HIS A 47 11.02 4.20 -2.89
N ILE A 48 11.88 4.14 -1.90
CA ILE A 48 11.55 4.54 -0.54
C ILE A 48 12.13 5.93 -0.27
N ARG A 49 13.35 6.23 -0.75
CA ARG A 49 13.99 7.54 -0.58
C ARG A 49 13.12 8.73 -1.04
N PRO A 50 12.37 8.69 -2.16
CA PRO A 50 11.50 9.81 -2.54
C PRO A 50 10.33 10.05 -1.57
N LEU A 51 9.86 9.01 -0.88
CA LEU A 51 8.86 9.13 0.20
C LEU A 51 9.47 9.72 1.48
N HIS A 52 10.80 9.72 1.59
CA HIS A 52 11.55 10.41 2.64
C HIS A 52 11.89 11.82 2.15
N SER A 53 10.89 12.71 2.11
CA SER A 53 11.18 14.12 1.92
C SER A 53 12.23 14.55 2.95
N GLN A 54 13.30 15.22 2.50
CA GLN A 54 14.36 15.68 3.42
C GLN A 54 13.76 16.53 4.56
N SER A 55 12.66 17.22 4.27
CA SER A 55 11.88 17.98 5.25
C SER A 55 11.29 17.11 6.38
N LEU A 56 10.76 15.92 6.10
CA LEU A 56 10.22 15.04 7.14
C LEU A 56 11.33 14.48 8.04
N SER A 57 12.46 14.06 7.45
CA SER A 57 13.61 13.58 8.25
C SER A 57 14.16 14.67 9.16
N GLN A 58 14.31 15.89 8.66
CA GLN A 58 14.75 17.04 9.45
C GLN A 58 13.74 17.37 10.57
N LEU A 59 12.44 17.32 10.27
CA LEU A 59 11.38 17.56 11.25
C LEU A 59 11.41 16.52 12.38
N MET A 60 11.47 15.23 12.03
CA MET A 60 11.44 14.12 12.97
C MET A 60 12.68 14.06 13.85
N ASN A 61 13.87 14.25 13.25
CA ASN A 61 15.15 14.23 13.97
C ASN A 61 15.49 15.56 14.67
N GLY A 62 14.76 16.64 14.36
CA GLY A 62 14.96 17.96 14.94
C GLY A 62 13.94 18.29 16.04
N PRO A 63 12.98 19.19 15.77
CA PRO A 63 12.05 19.69 16.80
C PRO A 63 11.17 18.60 17.42
N ILE A 64 10.75 17.60 16.64
CA ILE A 64 9.89 16.51 17.16
C ILE A 64 10.67 15.63 18.14
N ARG A 65 11.92 15.26 17.82
CA ARG A 65 12.80 14.53 18.75
C ARG A 65 12.94 15.26 20.09
N LYS A 66 13.24 16.56 20.03
CA LYS A 66 13.37 17.42 21.24
C LYS A 66 12.07 17.48 22.02
N LYS A 67 10.92 17.54 21.34
CA LYS A 67 9.61 17.61 21.98
C LYS A 67 9.20 16.30 22.65
N LEU A 68 9.50 15.16 22.03
CA LEU A 68 9.18 13.84 22.57
C LEU A 68 10.08 13.46 23.74
N GLY A 69 11.38 13.77 23.68
CA GLY A 69 12.33 13.57 24.79
C GLY A 69 12.63 12.10 25.17
N ILE A 70 11.94 11.13 24.57
CA ILE A 70 12.07 9.69 24.87
C ILE A 70 12.97 8.93 23.89
N ILE A 71 13.44 9.58 22.81
CA ILE A 71 14.20 8.93 21.74
C ILE A 71 15.68 8.86 22.14
N PRO A 72 16.27 7.67 22.30
CA PRO A 72 17.68 7.51 22.70
C PRO A 72 18.64 8.17 21.71
N ASP A 73 19.75 8.73 22.18
CA ASP A 73 20.73 9.48 21.35
C ASP A 73 21.36 8.68 20.21
N ASN A 74 21.46 7.36 20.35
CA ASN A 74 21.95 6.47 19.31
C ASN A 74 20.88 6.08 18.27
N VAL A 75 19.65 6.59 18.38
CA VAL A 75 18.54 6.31 17.45
C VAL A 75 18.24 7.55 16.61
N THR A 76 18.28 7.35 15.29
CA THR A 76 17.89 8.34 14.29
C THR A 76 16.63 7.84 13.58
N TRP A 77 15.64 8.72 13.44
CA TRP A 77 14.45 8.43 12.66
C TRP A 77 14.81 8.27 11.18
N GLY A 78 14.28 7.23 10.57
CA GLY A 78 14.16 7.08 9.12
C GLY A 78 12.79 6.49 8.80
N GLY A 79 12.24 6.81 7.63
CA GLY A 79 10.98 6.23 7.16
C GLY A 79 10.99 4.70 6.99
N GLN A 80 12.16 4.05 6.85
CA GLN A 80 12.34 2.60 6.86
C GLN A 80 13.74 2.20 7.36
N ALA A 81 13.88 0.97 7.87
CA ALA A 81 15.13 0.39 8.40
C ALA A 81 15.62 -0.79 7.55
N ASP A 82 16.85 -0.69 7.04
CA ASP A 82 17.42 -1.70 6.11
C ASP A 82 17.73 -3.02 6.76
N GLU A 83 18.22 -2.97 7.99
CA GLU A 83 18.56 -4.15 8.76
C GLU A 83 17.32 -4.99 9.04
N VAL A 84 16.20 -4.34 9.41
CA VAL A 84 14.90 -5.01 9.60
C VAL A 84 14.43 -5.65 8.30
N PHE A 85 14.44 -4.89 7.20
CA PHE A 85 14.03 -5.41 5.89
C PHE A 85 14.86 -6.63 5.47
N THR A 86 16.19 -6.57 5.63
CA THR A 86 17.10 -7.65 5.25
C THR A 86 16.90 -8.89 6.11
N ASN A 87 16.76 -8.72 7.42
CA ASN A 87 16.55 -9.82 8.35
C ASN A 87 15.18 -10.51 8.16
N MET A 88 14.18 -9.79 7.63
CA MET A 88 12.86 -10.35 7.32
C MET A 88 12.73 -10.92 5.89
N ALA A 89 13.79 -10.92 5.09
CA ALA A 89 13.73 -11.32 3.68
C ALA A 89 13.19 -12.75 3.46
N GLN A 90 13.43 -13.67 4.40
CA GLN A 90 12.94 -15.05 4.34
C GLN A 90 11.42 -15.17 4.49
N ASP A 91 10.75 -14.18 5.08
CA ASP A 91 9.31 -14.19 5.28
C ASP A 91 8.54 -13.70 4.06
N PHE A 92 9.20 -12.93 3.19
CA PHE A 92 8.56 -12.18 2.11
C PHE A 92 7.73 -13.02 1.13
N MET A 93 8.10 -14.29 0.91
CA MET A 93 7.42 -15.16 -0.05
C MET A 93 6.49 -16.19 0.60
N LYS A 94 6.28 -16.13 1.93
CA LYS A 94 5.36 -17.04 2.60
C LYS A 94 3.92 -16.51 2.48
N PRO A 95 2.96 -17.31 2.00
CA PRO A 95 1.58 -16.88 1.94
C PRO A 95 0.99 -16.77 3.35
N VAL A 96 0.13 -15.77 3.56
CA VAL A 96 -0.58 -15.51 4.82
C VAL A 96 -2.11 -15.46 4.63
N VAL A 97 -2.58 -15.96 3.48
CA VAL A 97 -4.00 -15.91 3.09
C VAL A 97 -4.87 -16.76 4.02
N ASP A 98 -4.31 -17.87 4.53
CA ASP A 98 -4.96 -18.76 5.49
C ASP A 98 -5.27 -18.09 6.84
N ILE A 99 -4.53 -17.06 7.23
CA ILE A 99 -4.85 -16.24 8.41
C ILE A 99 -6.14 -15.45 8.18
N VAL A 100 -6.35 -14.95 6.96
CA VAL A 100 -7.58 -14.24 6.60
C VAL A 100 -8.79 -15.17 6.68
N ASP A 101 -8.65 -16.41 6.21
CA ASP A 101 -9.69 -17.45 6.34
C ASP A 101 -10.09 -17.70 7.80
N GLN A 102 -9.11 -17.79 8.69
CA GLN A 102 -9.31 -18.01 10.12
C GLN A 102 -10.02 -16.82 10.78
N LEU A 103 -9.62 -15.59 10.47
CA LEU A 103 -10.25 -14.38 10.99
C LEU A 103 -11.71 -14.27 10.57
N LEU A 104 -11.99 -14.55 9.29
CA LEU A 104 -13.35 -14.52 8.76
C LEU A 104 -14.24 -15.59 9.38
N THR A 105 -13.70 -16.80 9.57
CA THR A 105 -14.40 -17.91 10.25
C THR A 105 -14.68 -17.60 11.72
N ALA A 106 -13.77 -16.90 12.39
CA ALA A 106 -13.95 -16.45 13.77
C ALA A 106 -14.94 -15.28 13.93
N GLY A 107 -15.53 -14.79 12.84
CA GLY A 107 -16.50 -13.68 12.85
C GLY A 107 -15.86 -12.29 12.96
N VAL A 108 -14.54 -12.17 12.79
CA VAL A 108 -13.85 -10.88 12.77
C VAL A 108 -14.23 -10.12 11.49
N LYS A 109 -14.47 -8.81 11.62
CA LYS A 109 -14.67 -7.94 10.45
C LYS A 109 -13.33 -7.75 9.75
N VAL A 110 -13.24 -8.17 8.49
CA VAL A 110 -12.03 -8.02 7.66
C VAL A 110 -12.36 -7.15 6.46
N THR A 111 -11.52 -6.14 6.23
CA THR A 111 -11.61 -5.28 5.06
C THR A 111 -10.30 -5.30 4.28
N VAL A 112 -10.38 -5.57 3.00
CA VAL A 112 -9.29 -5.37 2.03
C VAL A 112 -9.58 -4.07 1.27
N TYR A 113 -8.55 -3.29 0.99
CA TYR A 113 -8.69 -2.10 0.16
C TYR A 113 -7.45 -1.92 -0.71
N ASN A 114 -7.63 -1.55 -1.98
CA ASN A 114 -6.53 -1.41 -2.94
C ASN A 114 -6.71 -0.20 -3.86
N GLY A 115 -5.59 0.44 -4.20
CA GLY A 115 -5.55 1.55 -5.15
C GLY A 115 -5.48 1.03 -6.58
N GLN A 116 -6.28 1.61 -7.48
CA GLN A 116 -6.33 1.22 -8.90
C GLN A 116 -4.96 1.30 -9.61
N LEU A 117 -4.07 2.18 -9.16
CA LEU A 117 -2.82 2.55 -9.83
C LEU A 117 -1.58 1.96 -9.14
N ASP A 118 -1.76 1.03 -8.20
CA ASP A 118 -0.68 0.31 -7.53
C ASP A 118 -0.18 -0.85 -8.39
N LEU A 119 1.13 -0.91 -8.65
CA LEU A 119 1.75 -2.02 -9.38
C LEU A 119 2.47 -3.02 -8.47
N ILE A 120 2.74 -2.69 -7.20
CA ILE A 120 3.40 -3.60 -6.24
C ILE A 120 2.43 -4.68 -5.80
N VAL A 121 1.26 -4.24 -5.36
CA VAL A 121 0.15 -5.11 -4.92
C VAL A 121 -1.07 -4.77 -5.77
N ASP A 122 -1.01 -5.18 -7.03
CA ASP A 122 -2.00 -4.77 -8.02
C ASP A 122 -3.40 -5.31 -7.71
N THR A 123 -4.42 -4.56 -8.14
CA THR A 123 -5.82 -4.88 -7.86
C THR A 123 -6.25 -6.24 -8.41
N MET A 124 -5.68 -6.68 -9.54
CA MET A 124 -6.01 -7.99 -10.12
C MET A 124 -5.45 -9.10 -9.24
N GLY A 125 -4.20 -8.96 -8.79
CA GLY A 125 -3.58 -9.85 -7.81
C GLY A 125 -4.38 -9.93 -6.51
N GLN A 126 -4.86 -8.78 -6.01
CA GLN A 126 -5.73 -8.73 -4.83
C GLN A 126 -7.05 -9.50 -5.06
N GLU A 127 -7.72 -9.26 -6.19
CA GLU A 127 -8.97 -9.94 -6.50
C GLU A 127 -8.79 -11.46 -6.65
N LEU A 128 -7.67 -11.91 -7.21
CA LEU A 128 -7.39 -13.33 -7.44
C LEU A 128 -7.24 -14.12 -6.15
N TRP A 129 -6.53 -13.60 -5.13
CA TRP A 129 -6.42 -14.32 -3.86
C TRP A 129 -7.70 -14.23 -3.04
N VAL A 130 -8.39 -13.08 -3.08
CA VAL A 130 -9.69 -12.91 -2.40
C VAL A 130 -10.71 -13.93 -2.92
N LYS A 131 -10.78 -14.14 -4.23
CA LYS A 131 -11.68 -15.13 -4.85
C LYS A 131 -11.47 -16.56 -4.34
N GLN A 132 -10.28 -16.87 -3.82
CA GLN A 132 -9.85 -18.20 -3.38
C GLN A 132 -9.94 -18.40 -1.86
N LEU A 133 -10.46 -17.42 -1.12
CA LEU A 133 -10.63 -17.55 0.33
C LEU A 133 -11.50 -18.75 0.69
N LYS A 134 -11.10 -19.46 1.75
CA LYS A 134 -11.80 -20.63 2.29
C LYS A 134 -12.72 -20.20 3.43
N TRP A 135 -13.62 -19.28 3.11
CA TRP A 135 -14.62 -18.75 4.03
C TRP A 135 -16.03 -19.08 3.54
N GLU A 136 -16.93 -19.42 4.46
CA GLU A 136 -18.31 -19.84 4.17
C GLU A 136 -19.05 -18.88 3.20
N GLY A 137 -18.81 -17.57 3.32
CA GLY A 137 -19.45 -16.55 2.50
C GLY A 137 -18.82 -16.30 1.12
N ILE A 138 -17.71 -16.98 0.76
CA ILE A 138 -16.94 -16.62 -0.43
C ILE A 138 -17.73 -16.80 -1.73
N ARG A 139 -18.58 -17.83 -1.81
CA ARG A 139 -19.41 -18.08 -3.00
C ARG A 139 -20.32 -16.89 -3.28
N ASN A 140 -21.07 -16.44 -2.27
CA ASN A 140 -21.96 -15.29 -2.41
C ASN A 140 -21.17 -14.00 -2.68
N PHE A 141 -20.03 -13.80 -2.01
CA PHE A 141 -19.18 -12.64 -2.24
C PHE A 141 -18.69 -12.56 -3.70
N ASN A 142 -18.30 -13.70 -4.28
CA ASN A 142 -17.85 -13.78 -5.68
C ASN A 142 -18.98 -13.48 -6.68
N GLU A 143 -20.22 -13.84 -6.35
CA GLU A 143 -21.42 -13.55 -7.16
C GLU A 143 -21.86 -12.07 -7.09
N LEU A 144 -21.39 -11.30 -6.10
CA LEU A 144 -21.71 -9.88 -5.99
C LEU A 144 -21.16 -9.07 -7.16
N LYS A 145 -21.95 -8.09 -7.59
CA LYS A 145 -21.48 -7.02 -8.47
C LYS A 145 -20.81 -5.93 -7.63
N TRP A 146 -19.86 -5.24 -8.23
CA TRP A 146 -19.25 -4.04 -7.64
C TRP A 146 -20.30 -2.94 -7.49
N THR A 147 -20.38 -2.34 -6.31
CA THR A 147 -21.22 -1.18 -6.03
C THR A 147 -20.39 0.09 -6.15
N PRO A 148 -20.75 1.07 -6.99
CA PRO A 148 -20.03 2.33 -7.06
C PRO A 148 -20.27 3.17 -5.80
N LEU A 149 -19.24 3.88 -5.38
CA LEU A 149 -19.27 4.89 -4.34
C LEU A 149 -18.88 6.23 -4.96
N ASP A 150 -19.65 7.28 -4.64
CA ASP A 150 -19.34 8.64 -5.08
C ASP A 150 -18.07 9.15 -4.41
N ASP A 151 -17.28 9.88 -5.17
CA ASP A 151 -16.12 10.62 -4.72
C ASP A 151 -16.61 11.77 -3.81
N PRO A 152 -16.24 11.77 -2.52
CA PRO A 152 -16.69 12.81 -1.60
C PRO A 152 -16.11 14.19 -1.93
N ALA A 153 -15.05 14.27 -2.74
CA ALA A 153 -14.52 15.53 -3.25
C ALA A 153 -15.19 15.97 -4.57
N THR A 154 -15.89 15.08 -5.28
CA THR A 154 -16.54 15.39 -6.56
C THR A 154 -17.86 14.63 -6.71
N PRO A 155 -18.97 15.15 -6.15
CA PRO A 155 -20.27 14.48 -6.19
C PRO A 155 -20.73 14.11 -7.61
N GLY A 156 -21.29 12.91 -7.77
CA GLY A 156 -21.71 12.36 -9.07
C GLY A 156 -20.58 11.75 -9.90
N VAL A 157 -19.33 11.80 -9.44
CA VAL A 157 -18.19 11.06 -10.00
C VAL A 157 -17.90 9.87 -9.10
N THR A 158 -17.74 8.68 -9.66
CA THR A 158 -17.34 7.50 -8.89
C THR A 158 -15.90 7.65 -8.38
N GLY A 159 -15.71 7.53 -7.06
CA GLY A 159 -14.41 7.55 -6.40
C GLY A 159 -13.90 6.15 -6.00
N ALA A 160 -14.80 5.19 -5.84
CA ALA A 160 -14.46 3.81 -5.51
C ALA A 160 -15.53 2.82 -5.95
N PHE A 161 -15.17 1.54 -5.97
CA PHE A 161 -16.10 0.43 -6.00
C PHE A 161 -15.95 -0.40 -4.72
N CYS A 162 -17.05 -0.98 -4.22
CA CYS A 162 -16.98 -1.89 -3.10
C CYS A 162 -17.82 -3.16 -3.31
N LYS A 163 -17.43 -4.22 -2.60
CA LYS A 163 -18.23 -5.42 -2.36
C LYS A 163 -18.24 -5.67 -0.86
N THR A 164 -19.40 -5.95 -0.29
CA THR A 164 -19.54 -6.27 1.12
C THR A 164 -20.48 -7.46 1.27
N PHE A 165 -20.04 -8.48 2.01
CA PHE A 165 -20.87 -9.63 2.37
C PHE A 165 -20.54 -10.07 3.79
N LYS A 166 -21.56 -10.20 4.65
CA LYS A 166 -21.39 -10.54 6.09
C LYS A 166 -20.26 -9.70 6.74
N ASN A 167 -19.19 -10.35 7.20
CA ASN A 167 -18.04 -9.74 7.88
C ASN A 167 -16.84 -9.46 6.96
N PHE A 168 -17.01 -9.51 5.64
CA PHE A 168 -15.96 -9.22 4.67
C PHE A 168 -16.32 -8.05 3.76
N ALA A 169 -15.38 -7.13 3.54
CA ALA A 169 -15.50 -6.04 2.57
C ALA A 169 -14.23 -5.92 1.71
N PHE A 170 -14.41 -5.57 0.44
CA PHE A 170 -13.32 -5.21 -0.45
C PHE A 170 -13.62 -3.87 -1.13
N TYR A 171 -12.71 -2.92 -0.97
CA TYR A 171 -12.74 -1.60 -1.63
C TYR A 171 -11.68 -1.51 -2.72
N TRP A 172 -12.10 -1.05 -3.89
CA TRP A 172 -11.25 -0.68 -5.00
C TRP A 172 -11.33 0.84 -5.19
N ILE A 173 -10.26 1.54 -4.82
CA ILE A 173 -10.21 3.01 -4.83
C ILE A 173 -9.66 3.50 -6.16
N LEU A 174 -10.43 4.33 -6.86
CA LEU A 174 -10.05 4.88 -8.16
C LEU A 174 -9.05 6.02 -8.00
N LYS A 175 -8.20 6.23 -9.02
CA LYS A 175 -7.21 7.33 -9.02
C LYS A 175 -6.25 7.34 -7.81
N ALA A 176 -6.07 6.19 -7.16
CA ALA A 176 -5.15 6.00 -6.05
C ALA A 176 -4.11 4.93 -6.39
N GLY A 177 -2.85 5.16 -5.99
CA GLY A 177 -1.80 4.16 -5.98
C GLY A 177 -1.73 3.44 -4.63
N HIS A 178 -0.52 3.02 -4.24
CA HIS A 178 -0.23 2.26 -3.03
C HIS A 178 -0.60 3.01 -1.74
N MET A 179 -0.38 4.32 -1.72
CA MET A 179 -0.64 5.18 -0.56
C MET A 179 -1.99 5.89 -0.70
N ILE A 180 -3.08 5.12 -0.67
CA ILE A 180 -4.44 5.60 -0.90
C ILE A 180 -4.80 6.87 -0.11
N PRO A 181 -4.50 7.03 1.19
CA PRO A 181 -4.82 8.26 1.91
C PRO A 181 -4.07 9.51 1.39
N SER A 182 -2.90 9.32 0.79
CA SER A 182 -2.13 10.41 0.17
C SER A 182 -2.72 10.80 -1.19
N ASP A 183 -3.13 9.82 -1.99
CA ASP A 183 -3.62 10.05 -3.35
C ASP A 183 -5.11 10.44 -3.39
N GLN A 184 -5.91 9.84 -2.50
CA GLN A 184 -7.38 9.97 -2.43
C GLN A 184 -7.85 10.11 -0.98
N GLY A 185 -7.32 11.11 -0.27
CA GLY A 185 -7.62 11.37 1.14
C GLY A 185 -9.12 11.43 1.49
N PRO A 186 -9.95 12.20 0.74
CA PRO A 186 -11.40 12.25 0.99
C PRO A 186 -12.07 10.88 0.90
N MET A 187 -11.74 10.10 -0.14
CA MET A 187 -12.30 8.76 -0.33
C MET A 187 -11.80 7.78 0.74
N ALA A 188 -10.53 7.88 1.13
CA ALA A 188 -9.95 7.08 2.21
C ALA A 188 -10.66 7.34 3.55
N LEU A 189 -10.96 8.60 3.86
CA LEU A 189 -11.70 8.97 5.07
C LEU A 189 -13.13 8.43 5.04
N GLN A 190 -13.84 8.55 3.92
CA GLN A 190 -15.19 8.00 3.80
C GLN A 190 -15.18 6.47 3.90
N MET A 191 -14.22 5.78 3.28
CA MET A 191 -14.04 4.32 3.45
C MET A 191 -13.85 3.98 4.93
N LEU A 192 -12.97 4.70 5.64
CA LEU A 192 -12.74 4.47 7.08
C LEU A 192 -14.02 4.66 7.90
N LYS A 193 -14.79 5.73 7.63
CA LYS A 193 -16.09 5.97 8.27
C LYS A 193 -17.07 4.83 8.02
N MET A 194 -17.16 4.32 6.79
CA MET A 194 -18.01 3.19 6.45
C MET A 194 -17.61 1.90 7.21
N ILE A 195 -16.30 1.62 7.32
CA ILE A 195 -15.79 0.44 8.02
C ILE A 195 -16.08 0.53 9.53
N THR A 196 -15.83 1.71 10.10
CA THR A 196 -15.98 1.97 11.55
C THR A 196 -17.40 2.35 11.96
N GLN A 197 -18.32 2.45 11.00
CA GLN A 197 -19.72 2.85 11.22
C GLN A 197 -19.85 4.24 11.87
N GLN A 198 -18.92 5.15 11.56
CA GLN A 198 -18.94 6.53 12.03
C GLN A 198 -19.76 7.41 11.07
N ALA A 199 -20.61 8.26 11.63
CA ALA A 199 -21.36 9.28 10.90
C ALA A 199 -20.44 10.40 10.37
#